data_AF-A0A0W8F2A0-F1
#
_entry.id   AF-A0A0W8F2A0-F1
#
_cell.length_a   1.000
_cell.length_b   1.000
_cell.length_c   1.000
_cell.angle_alpha   90.00
_cell.angle_beta   90.00
_cell.angle_gamma   90.00
#
_symmetry.space_group_name_H-M   'P 1'
#
loop_
_entity.id
_entity.type
_entity.pdbx_description
1 polymer ?
#
loop_
_entity_poly.entity_id
_entity_poly.type
_entity_poly.pdbx_seq_one_letter_code
_entity_poly.pdbx_strand_id
1 'polypeptide(L)'
;MTPTLRCNHRCLFCWRSFEHEYPGERECTPEEILAGIPALQKRALSGYKVSPYVTAERFSEALAPAHVAISLSGEPTLYSRLPALIGLLNEEGYTTFLVTNGTNPDLLSRCDPFQTYVSLPAPDPETYLKICRPCEDYWDRIRESLALLGSRRSAVRVTLVRGLNDHAPERYAALLQESGATYGELKGYMYLGYSRKRLSREHMPTHEYIREFAMAISELCDYRIADENRASRVVQLERR
;
A
#
# COMPACT_ATOMS: atom_id res chain seq x y z
N MET A 1 5.08 -7.02 -7.01
CA MET A 1 4.16 -7.93 -7.72
C MET A 1 2.73 -7.78 -7.21
N THR A 2 1.77 -8.50 -7.80
CA THR A 2 0.42 -8.71 -7.24
C THR A 2 -0.10 -10.08 -7.65
N PRO A 3 -0.78 -10.84 -6.77
CA PRO A 3 -1.39 -12.12 -7.12
C PRO A 3 -2.77 -11.97 -7.78
N THR A 4 -3.35 -10.75 -7.78
CA THR A 4 -4.66 -10.49 -8.38
C THR A 4 -4.73 -9.09 -8.98
N LEU A 5 -5.45 -8.96 -10.09
CA LEU A 5 -5.77 -7.66 -10.70
C LEU A 5 -7.17 -7.18 -10.33
N ARG A 6 -7.90 -7.91 -9.46
CA ARG A 6 -9.22 -7.49 -8.97
C ARG A 6 -9.06 -6.49 -7.83
N CYS A 7 -9.97 -5.53 -7.74
CA CYS A 7 -10.06 -4.58 -6.64
C CYS A 7 -11.54 -4.28 -6.39
N ASN A 8 -11.92 -4.12 -5.12
CA ASN A 8 -13.24 -3.71 -4.68
C ASN A 8 -13.35 -2.19 -4.43
N HIS A 9 -12.31 -1.42 -4.76
CA HIS A 9 -12.31 0.04 -4.77
C HIS A 9 -12.07 0.61 -6.17
N ARG A 10 -12.67 1.77 -6.47
CA ARG A 10 -12.40 2.57 -7.68
C ARG A 10 -11.83 3.95 -7.32
N CYS A 11 -10.81 3.98 -6.45
CA CYS A 11 -10.30 5.22 -5.86
C CYS A 11 -9.92 6.28 -6.89
N LEU A 12 -10.24 7.55 -6.62
CA LEU A 12 -9.88 8.68 -7.50
C LEU A 12 -8.36 8.78 -7.73
N PHE A 13 -7.58 8.53 -6.69
CA PHE A 13 -6.11 8.62 -6.69
C PHE A 13 -5.39 7.37 -7.24
N CYS A 14 -6.10 6.28 -7.54
CA CYS A 14 -5.44 5.07 -8.03
C CYS A 14 -4.83 5.29 -9.43
N TRP A 15 -3.60 4.84 -9.65
CA TRP A 15 -2.94 5.01 -10.96
C TRP A 15 -3.40 3.97 -11.99
N ARG A 16 -4.08 2.92 -11.55
CA ARG A 16 -4.63 1.85 -12.40
C ARG A 16 -6.09 2.14 -12.73
N SER A 17 -6.50 1.67 -13.90
CA SER A 17 -7.91 1.72 -14.31
C SER A 17 -8.62 0.48 -13.78
N PHE A 18 -9.72 0.71 -13.06
CA PHE A 18 -10.70 -0.30 -12.66
C PHE A 18 -12.10 0.08 -13.18
N GLU A 19 -12.15 0.88 -14.26
CA GLU A 19 -13.42 1.27 -14.89
C GLU A 19 -14.05 0.10 -15.67
N HIS A 20 -13.22 -0.87 -16.07
CA HIS A 20 -13.66 -2.15 -16.63
C HIS A 20 -13.41 -3.26 -15.63
N GLU A 21 -14.43 -4.09 -15.41
CA GLU A 21 -14.30 -5.29 -14.60
C GLU A 21 -13.50 -6.34 -15.36
N TYR A 22 -12.48 -6.88 -14.70
CA TYR A 22 -11.75 -8.02 -15.23
C TYR A 22 -12.66 -9.24 -15.13
N PRO A 23 -12.97 -9.95 -16.24
CA PRO A 23 -13.98 -11.02 -16.28
C PRO A 23 -13.61 -12.26 -15.44
N GLY A 24 -12.43 -12.25 -14.82
CA GLY A 24 -11.92 -13.33 -14.00
C GLY A 24 -11.19 -14.36 -14.87
N GLU A 25 -9.93 -14.61 -14.53
CA GLU A 25 -9.23 -15.82 -14.95
C GLU A 25 -9.00 -16.70 -13.72
N ARG A 26 -8.63 -17.95 -13.98
CA ARG A 26 -8.15 -18.89 -12.97
C ARG A 26 -7.11 -18.20 -12.10
N GLU A 27 -7.29 -18.24 -10.78
CA GLU A 27 -6.24 -17.82 -9.86
C GLU A 27 -5.01 -18.73 -10.01
N CYS A 28 -3.84 -18.13 -10.29
CA CYS A 28 -2.58 -18.88 -10.26
C CYS A 28 -2.33 -19.45 -8.86
N THR A 29 -1.75 -20.64 -8.76
CA THR A 29 -1.37 -21.22 -7.48
C THR A 29 -0.17 -20.48 -6.87
N PRO A 30 0.03 -20.54 -5.54
CA PRO A 30 1.22 -19.98 -4.90
C PRO A 30 2.52 -20.45 -5.55
N GLU A 31 2.61 -21.73 -5.93
CA GLU A 31 3.77 -22.36 -6.55
C GLU A 31 3.99 -21.85 -7.97
N GLU A 32 2.92 -21.69 -8.76
CA GLU A 32 2.99 -21.08 -10.10
C GLU A 32 3.50 -19.64 -10.02
N ILE A 33 3.03 -18.87 -9.03
CA ILE A 33 3.47 -17.49 -8.81
C ILE A 33 4.94 -17.46 -8.42
N LEU A 34 5.36 -18.26 -7.43
CA LEU A 34 6.75 -18.34 -6.96
C LEU A 34 7.69 -18.72 -8.11
N ALA A 35 7.39 -19.81 -8.83
CA ALA A 35 8.21 -20.30 -9.93
C ALA A 35 8.35 -19.27 -11.07
N GLY A 36 7.36 -18.39 -11.23
CA GLY A 36 7.38 -17.31 -12.23
C GLY A 36 8.29 -16.14 -11.87
N ILE A 37 8.65 -15.93 -10.59
CA ILE A 37 9.38 -14.74 -10.13
C ILE A 37 10.71 -14.55 -10.87
N PRO A 38 11.62 -15.54 -10.96
CA PRO A 38 12.94 -15.32 -11.56
C PRO A 38 12.87 -14.92 -13.04
N ALA A 39 12.00 -15.58 -13.81
CA ALA A 39 11.82 -15.29 -15.23
C ALA A 39 11.20 -13.91 -15.47
N LEU A 40 10.18 -13.55 -14.69
CA LEU A 40 9.51 -12.26 -14.78
C LEU A 40 10.41 -11.10 -14.32
N GLN A 41 11.19 -11.31 -13.26
CA GLN A 41 12.16 -10.33 -12.77
C GLN A 41 13.27 -10.08 -13.81
N LYS A 42 13.86 -11.15 -14.36
CA LYS A 42 14.83 -11.04 -15.45
C LYS A 42 14.27 -10.33 -16.66
N ARG A 43 13.01 -10.62 -17.03
CA ARG A 43 12.33 -9.95 -18.15
C ARG A 43 12.15 -8.45 -17.86
N ALA A 44 11.72 -8.09 -16.66
CA ALA A 44 11.56 -6.69 -16.24
C ALA A 44 12.87 -5.90 -16.26
N LEU A 45 13.99 -6.56 -15.98
CA LEU A 45 15.32 -5.95 -15.97
C LEU A 45 16.06 -5.99 -17.33
N SER A 46 15.49 -6.64 -18.34
CA SER A 46 16.20 -6.91 -19.60
C SER A 46 16.74 -5.66 -20.31
N GLY A 47 16.05 -4.52 -20.20
CA GLY A 47 16.51 -3.23 -20.74
C GLY A 47 17.71 -2.60 -20.02
N TYR A 48 18.04 -3.04 -18.80
CA TYR A 48 19.14 -2.48 -18.01
C TYR A 48 20.48 -3.18 -18.23
N LYS A 49 20.50 -4.39 -18.82
CA LYS A 49 21.73 -5.17 -19.02
C LYS A 49 22.78 -4.43 -19.86
N VAL A 50 22.34 -3.59 -20.80
CA VAL A 50 23.19 -2.80 -21.71
C VAL A 50 23.27 -1.33 -21.30
N SER A 51 22.73 -0.96 -20.15
CA SER A 51 22.69 0.43 -19.71
C SER A 51 24.07 0.87 -19.22
N PRO A 52 24.60 2.02 -19.68
CA PRO A 52 25.87 2.55 -19.17
C PRO A 52 25.77 3.05 -17.73
N TYR A 53 24.56 3.15 -17.17
CA TYR A 53 24.31 3.64 -15.81
C TYR A 53 24.23 2.52 -14.77
N VAL A 54 24.34 1.25 -15.17
CA VAL A 54 24.19 0.09 -14.28
C VAL A 54 25.46 -0.74 -14.27
N THR A 55 26.06 -0.88 -13.10
CA THR A 55 27.22 -1.75 -12.88
C THR A 55 26.81 -3.22 -12.93
N ALA A 56 27.74 -4.11 -13.28
CA ALA A 56 27.50 -5.55 -13.34
C ALA A 56 27.06 -6.12 -11.99
N GLU A 57 27.62 -5.64 -10.87
CA GLU A 57 27.27 -6.07 -9.51
C GLU A 57 25.79 -5.76 -9.20
N ARG A 58 25.37 -4.51 -9.37
CA ARG A 58 23.97 -4.09 -9.17
C ARG A 58 22.98 -4.84 -10.06
N PHE A 59 23.35 -5.13 -11.30
CA PHE A 59 22.49 -5.93 -12.18
C PHE A 59 22.35 -7.38 -11.67
N SER A 60 23.44 -7.97 -11.19
CA SER A 60 23.44 -9.31 -10.59
C SER A 60 22.58 -9.37 -9.32
N GLU A 61 22.74 -8.40 -8.43
CA GLU A 61 21.90 -8.26 -7.23
C GLU A 61 20.41 -8.15 -7.59
N ALA A 62 20.07 -7.34 -8.60
CA ALA A 62 18.67 -7.15 -9.01
C ALA A 62 18.03 -8.42 -9.61
N LEU A 63 18.82 -9.33 -10.18
CA LEU A 63 18.34 -10.62 -10.70
C LEU A 63 18.02 -11.64 -9.59
N ALA A 64 18.56 -11.44 -8.38
CA ALA A 64 18.32 -12.27 -7.20
C ALA A 64 17.68 -11.42 -6.08
N PRO A 65 16.40 -11.02 -6.22
CA PRO A 65 15.76 -10.12 -5.26
C PRO A 65 15.64 -10.77 -3.88
N ALA A 66 15.86 -10.01 -2.81
CA ALA A 66 15.62 -10.46 -1.42
C ALA A 66 14.25 -10.04 -0.86
N HIS A 67 13.56 -9.13 -1.55
CA HIS A 67 12.34 -8.48 -1.07
C HIS A 67 11.20 -8.63 -2.07
N VAL A 68 10.01 -8.98 -1.58
CA VAL A 68 8.79 -9.09 -2.39
C VAL A 68 7.73 -8.14 -1.87
N ALA A 69 7.47 -7.09 -2.65
CA ALA A 69 6.36 -6.18 -2.40
C ALA A 69 5.07 -6.67 -3.10
N ILE A 70 4.10 -7.10 -2.31
CA ILE A 70 2.76 -7.51 -2.74
C ILE A 70 1.85 -6.26 -2.68
N SER A 71 2.03 -5.38 -3.67
CA SER A 71 1.45 -4.02 -3.63
C SER A 71 1.29 -3.34 -5.00
N LEU A 72 1.38 -4.09 -6.10
CA LEU A 72 1.48 -3.50 -7.43
C LEU A 72 0.16 -2.92 -7.95
N SER A 73 -0.92 -3.68 -7.81
CA SER A 73 -2.25 -3.38 -8.35
C SER A 73 -3.25 -4.37 -7.74
N GLY A 74 -4.53 -4.02 -7.78
CA GLY A 74 -5.58 -4.85 -7.19
C GLY A 74 -5.59 -4.75 -5.66
N GLU A 75 -6.50 -5.50 -5.05
CA GLU A 75 -6.54 -5.75 -3.62
C GLU A 75 -6.02 -7.17 -3.36
N PRO A 76 -4.79 -7.34 -2.83
CA PRO A 76 -4.20 -8.65 -2.62
C PRO A 76 -5.08 -9.58 -1.77
N THR A 77 -5.88 -9.05 -0.84
CA THR A 77 -6.78 -9.88 -0.03
C THR A 77 -8.01 -10.39 -0.77
N LEU A 78 -8.13 -10.15 -2.08
CA LEU A 78 -9.09 -10.85 -2.95
C LEU A 78 -8.49 -12.11 -3.60
N TYR A 79 -7.20 -12.40 -3.37
CA TYR A 79 -6.58 -13.65 -3.75
C TYR A 79 -6.75 -14.69 -2.64
N SER A 80 -7.51 -15.75 -2.92
CA SER A 80 -7.97 -16.70 -1.90
C SER A 80 -6.83 -17.43 -1.15
N ARG A 81 -5.67 -17.59 -1.81
CA ARG A 81 -4.50 -18.32 -1.29
C ARG A 81 -3.38 -17.40 -0.82
N LEU A 82 -3.69 -16.13 -0.49
CA LEU A 82 -2.68 -15.14 -0.08
C LEU A 82 -1.84 -15.60 1.13
N PRO A 83 -2.41 -16.19 2.20
CA PRO A 83 -1.61 -16.72 3.31
C PRO A 83 -0.58 -17.76 2.87
N ALA A 84 -0.99 -18.71 2.01
CA ALA A 84 -0.11 -19.75 1.50
C ALA A 84 1.01 -19.18 0.62
N LEU A 85 0.69 -18.19 -0.22
CA LEU A 85 1.69 -17.50 -1.03
C LEU A 85 2.72 -16.76 -0.17
N ILE A 86 2.29 -16.05 0.88
CA ILE A 86 3.21 -15.36 1.79
C ILE A 86 4.10 -16.38 2.53
N GLY A 87 3.51 -17.47 3.04
CA GLY A 87 4.26 -18.53 3.70
C GLY A 87 5.34 -19.12 2.79
N LEU A 88 4.96 -19.48 1.56
CA LEU A 88 5.89 -20.05 0.57
C LEU A 88 7.03 -19.07 0.21
N LEU A 89 6.73 -17.76 0.08
CA LEU A 89 7.76 -16.75 -0.17
C LEU A 89 8.71 -16.59 1.01
N ASN A 90 8.18 -16.62 2.24
CA ASN A 90 9.00 -16.53 3.45
C ASN A 90 9.91 -17.76 3.59
N GLU A 91 9.43 -18.97 3.28
CA GLU A 91 10.20 -20.22 3.28
C GLU A 91 11.37 -20.20 2.29
N GLU A 92 11.19 -19.57 1.12
CA GLU A 92 12.23 -19.32 0.12
C GLU A 92 13.21 -18.20 0.52
N GLY A 93 13.07 -17.63 1.72
CA GLY A 93 13.96 -16.61 2.26
C GLY A 93 13.67 -15.19 1.80
N TYR A 94 12.54 -14.93 1.11
CA TYR A 94 12.12 -13.58 0.80
C TYR A 94 11.59 -12.86 2.04
N THR A 95 11.89 -11.58 2.17
CA THR A 95 11.13 -10.69 3.05
C THR A 95 9.92 -10.14 2.32
N THR A 96 8.75 -10.30 2.91
CA THR A 96 7.46 -9.98 2.27
C THR A 96 6.85 -8.70 2.82
N PHE A 97 6.38 -7.84 1.92
CA PHE A 97 5.68 -6.60 2.25
C PHE A 97 4.27 -6.69 1.67
N LEU A 98 3.25 -6.80 2.52
CA LEU A 98 1.85 -6.84 2.09
C LEU A 98 1.24 -5.45 2.19
N VAL A 99 0.61 -4.97 1.12
CA VAL A 99 -0.22 -3.76 1.15
C VAL A 99 -1.66 -4.11 0.81
N THR A 100 -2.57 -3.86 1.74
CA THR A 100 -4.02 -4.04 1.56
C THR A 100 -4.77 -2.71 1.76
N ASN A 101 -5.96 -2.60 1.18
CA ASN A 101 -6.94 -1.57 1.45
C ASN A 101 -7.77 -1.82 2.73
N GLY A 102 -7.57 -2.96 3.40
CA GLY A 102 -8.20 -3.29 4.69
C GLY A 102 -9.63 -3.83 4.59
N THR A 103 -10.13 -4.16 3.41
CA THR A 103 -11.54 -4.56 3.25
C THR A 103 -11.84 -6.04 3.55
N ASN A 104 -10.81 -6.85 3.83
CA ASN A 104 -10.94 -8.27 4.15
C ASN A 104 -10.11 -8.65 5.40
N PRO A 105 -10.61 -8.30 6.60
CA PRO A 105 -9.91 -8.58 7.86
C PRO A 105 -9.69 -10.09 8.10
N ASP A 106 -10.63 -10.94 7.67
CA ASP A 106 -10.55 -12.41 7.83
C ASP A 106 -9.38 -13.03 7.06
N LEU A 107 -9.07 -12.54 5.87
CA LEU A 107 -7.89 -13.01 5.14
C LEU A 107 -6.61 -12.37 5.68
N LEU A 108 -6.65 -11.08 6.04
CA LEU A 108 -5.52 -10.36 6.61
C LEU A 108 -5.02 -11.00 7.92
N SER A 109 -5.93 -11.42 8.79
CA SER A 109 -5.62 -12.05 10.08
C SER A 109 -4.80 -13.33 9.93
N ARG A 110 -4.97 -14.05 8.81
CA ARG A 110 -4.25 -15.28 8.46
C ARG A 110 -2.92 -15.04 7.73
N CYS A 111 -2.61 -13.81 7.35
CA CYS A 111 -1.35 -13.48 6.68
C CYS A 111 -0.26 -13.13 7.69
N ASP A 112 0.96 -13.60 7.46
CA ASP A 112 2.14 -13.30 8.28
C ASP A 112 3.33 -12.80 7.45
N PRO A 113 3.24 -11.59 6.86
CA PRO A 113 4.34 -10.99 6.12
C PRO A 113 5.34 -10.30 7.06
N PHE A 114 6.58 -10.08 6.60
CA PHE A 114 7.57 -9.30 7.36
C PHE A 114 7.10 -7.87 7.69
N GLN A 115 6.32 -7.25 6.79
CA GLN A 115 5.70 -5.94 7.02
C GLN A 115 4.27 -5.91 6.49
N THR A 116 3.32 -5.56 7.35
CA THR A 116 1.91 -5.38 6.98
C THR A 116 1.57 -3.90 6.82
N TYR A 117 1.01 -3.52 5.68
CA TYR A 117 0.45 -2.19 5.43
C TYR A 117 -1.06 -2.26 5.24
N VAL A 118 -1.80 -1.46 6.01
CA VAL A 118 -3.19 -1.12 5.69
C VAL A 118 -3.22 0.31 5.19
N SER A 119 -3.75 0.50 3.98
CA SER A 119 -3.96 1.83 3.42
C SER A 119 -5.18 2.45 4.08
N LEU A 120 -5.00 3.57 4.79
CA LEU A 120 -6.09 4.34 5.38
C LEU A 120 -6.47 5.48 4.43
N PRO A 121 -7.62 5.38 3.72
CA PRO A 121 -7.92 6.29 2.63
C PRO A 121 -8.55 7.62 3.05
N ALA A 122 -9.08 7.69 4.28
CA ALA A 122 -9.94 8.78 4.73
C ALA A 122 -10.01 8.84 6.27
N PRO A 123 -10.40 9.98 6.86
CA PRO A 123 -10.62 10.12 8.30
C PRO A 123 -12.00 9.65 8.77
N ASP A 124 -12.95 9.41 7.85
CA ASP A 124 -14.34 9.06 8.15
C ASP A 124 -15.02 8.32 6.98
N PRO A 125 -16.18 7.66 7.23
CA PRO A 125 -16.91 6.90 6.21
C PRO A 125 -17.33 7.75 5.00
N GLU A 126 -17.78 8.98 5.23
CA GLU A 126 -18.28 9.85 4.16
C GLU A 126 -17.16 10.18 3.16
N THR A 127 -15.99 10.57 3.67
CA THR A 127 -14.81 10.84 2.87
C THR A 127 -14.33 9.57 2.17
N TYR A 128 -14.36 8.42 2.86
CA TYR A 128 -14.02 7.12 2.29
C TYR A 128 -14.88 6.78 1.06
N LEU A 129 -16.21 6.86 1.18
CA LEU A 129 -17.14 6.56 0.08
C LEU A 129 -16.88 7.46 -1.13
N LYS A 130 -16.63 8.76 -0.90
CA LYS A 130 -16.33 9.73 -1.97
C LYS A 130 -15.00 9.44 -2.68
N ILE A 131 -13.92 9.20 -1.91
CA ILE A 131 -12.57 9.12 -2.49
C ILE A 131 -12.22 7.73 -3.01
N CYS A 132 -12.69 6.67 -2.35
CA CYS A 132 -12.42 5.28 -2.72
C CYS A 132 -13.45 4.71 -3.69
N ARG A 133 -14.68 5.23 -3.72
CA ARG A 133 -15.79 4.71 -4.55
C ARG A 133 -15.86 3.18 -4.48
N PRO A 134 -16.01 2.61 -3.27
CA PRO A 134 -15.99 1.16 -3.10
C PRO A 134 -17.25 0.52 -3.69
N CYS A 135 -17.18 -0.77 -4.00
CA CYS A 135 -18.34 -1.52 -4.50
C CYS A 135 -19.46 -1.63 -3.44
N GLU A 136 -19.09 -1.66 -2.16
CA GLU A 136 -19.98 -1.69 -0.99
C GLU A 136 -19.34 -0.83 0.11
N ASP A 137 -20.07 -0.53 1.18
CA ASP A 137 -19.47 0.13 2.33
C ASP A 137 -18.64 -0.87 3.16
N TYR A 138 -17.31 -0.75 3.09
CA TYR A 138 -16.38 -1.58 3.84
C TYR A 138 -15.75 -0.86 5.04
N TRP A 139 -16.26 0.30 5.47
CA TRP A 139 -15.61 1.09 6.50
C TRP A 139 -15.35 0.33 7.81
N ASP A 140 -16.34 -0.42 8.29
CA ASP A 140 -16.19 -1.21 9.53
C ASP A 140 -15.14 -2.32 9.37
N ARG A 141 -15.08 -2.98 8.20
CA ARG A 141 -14.03 -3.96 7.90
C ARG A 141 -12.63 -3.36 7.85
N ILE A 142 -12.50 -2.12 7.38
CA ILE A 142 -11.25 -1.38 7.41
C ILE A 142 -10.84 -1.14 8.87
N ARG A 143 -11.77 -0.75 9.75
CA ARG A 143 -11.50 -0.58 11.18
C ARG A 143 -11.07 -1.89 11.85
N GLU A 144 -11.73 -3.00 11.54
CA GLU A 144 -11.32 -4.33 11.99
C GLU A 144 -9.89 -4.67 11.53
N SER A 145 -9.56 -4.39 10.27
CA SER A 145 -8.21 -4.61 9.73
C SER A 145 -7.16 -3.73 10.41
N LEU A 146 -7.48 -2.49 10.75
CA LEU A 146 -6.59 -1.61 11.50
C LEU A 146 -6.31 -2.16 12.90
N ALA A 147 -7.31 -2.72 13.58
CA ALA A 147 -7.16 -3.31 14.92
C ALA A 147 -6.22 -4.54 14.95
N LEU A 148 -5.99 -5.20 13.80
CA LEU A 148 -5.04 -6.33 13.70
C LEU A 148 -3.57 -5.89 13.70
N LEU A 149 -3.28 -4.61 13.47
CA LEU A 149 -1.92 -4.13 13.21
C LEU A 149 -1.02 -4.11 14.44
N GLY A 150 -1.55 -3.84 15.63
CA GLY A 150 -0.76 -3.75 16.87
C GLY A 150 -0.09 -5.05 17.32
N SER A 151 -0.46 -6.19 16.74
CA SER A 151 0.09 -7.51 17.08
C SER A 151 1.31 -7.93 16.25
N ARG A 152 1.71 -7.12 15.26
CA ARG A 152 2.71 -7.48 14.24
C ARG A 152 3.48 -6.24 13.76
N ARG A 153 4.60 -6.45 13.06
CA ARG A 153 5.32 -5.34 12.43
C ARG A 153 4.45 -4.74 11.31
N SER A 154 4.05 -3.49 11.49
CA SER A 154 2.96 -2.93 10.69
C SER A 154 3.07 -1.43 10.46
N ALA A 155 2.35 -0.95 9.45
CA ALA A 155 2.19 0.46 9.19
C ALA A 155 0.79 0.81 8.69
N VAL A 156 0.24 1.93 9.15
CA VAL A 156 -0.89 2.59 8.52
C VAL A 156 -0.36 3.54 7.47
N ARG A 157 -0.81 3.42 6.21
CA ARG A 157 -0.37 4.33 5.14
C ARG A 157 -1.51 5.18 4.62
N VAL A 158 -1.37 6.50 4.76
CA VAL A 158 -2.31 7.49 4.25
C VAL A 158 -1.79 8.02 2.91
N THR A 159 -2.63 7.94 1.87
CA THR A 159 -2.38 8.68 0.62
C THR A 159 -3.11 10.01 0.70
N LEU A 160 -2.39 11.09 0.99
CA LEU A 160 -2.94 12.43 1.17
C LEU A 160 -3.19 13.08 -0.19
N VAL A 161 -4.45 13.42 -0.46
CA VAL A 161 -4.92 14.06 -1.68
C VAL A 161 -5.50 15.41 -1.31
N ARG A 162 -4.84 16.48 -1.80
CA ARG A 162 -5.17 17.84 -1.40
C ARG A 162 -6.59 18.22 -1.82
N GLY A 163 -7.35 18.81 -0.91
CA GLY A 163 -8.74 19.22 -1.07
C GLY A 163 -9.77 18.09 -1.01
N LEU A 164 -9.35 16.84 -0.70
CA LEU A 164 -10.25 15.68 -0.69
C LEU A 164 -10.23 14.89 0.63
N ASN A 165 -9.05 14.62 1.18
CA ASN A 165 -8.92 13.87 2.44
C ASN A 165 -7.89 14.46 3.41
N ASP A 166 -7.48 15.71 3.19
CA ASP A 166 -6.52 16.50 3.96
C ASP A 166 -7.18 17.36 5.05
N HIS A 167 -8.17 16.78 5.73
CA HIS A 167 -8.92 17.40 6.82
C HIS A 167 -9.04 16.46 8.02
N ALA A 168 -9.51 16.99 9.15
CA ALA A 168 -9.74 16.25 10.40
C ALA A 168 -8.50 15.43 10.87
N PRO A 169 -7.33 16.07 11.07
CA PRO A 169 -6.14 15.38 11.58
C PRO A 169 -6.38 14.63 12.90
N GLU A 170 -7.28 15.13 13.74
CA GLU A 170 -7.70 14.49 14.99
C GLU A 170 -8.32 13.10 14.78
N ARG A 171 -9.04 12.88 13.67
CA ARG A 171 -9.62 11.59 13.32
C ARG A 171 -8.56 10.62 12.81
N TYR A 172 -7.61 11.09 12.00
CA TYR A 172 -6.46 10.28 11.59
C TYR A 172 -5.61 9.87 12.80
N ALA A 173 -5.38 10.79 13.74
CA ALA A 173 -4.65 10.52 14.97
C ALA A 173 -5.35 9.44 15.81
N ALA A 174 -6.68 9.53 15.98
CA ALA A 174 -7.46 8.51 16.67
C ALA A 174 -7.37 7.13 15.98
N LEU A 175 -7.56 7.07 14.66
CA LEU A 175 -7.48 5.81 13.90
C LEU A 175 -6.07 5.19 13.95
N LEU A 176 -5.02 6.02 13.89
CA LEU A 176 -3.64 5.57 14.01
C LEU A 176 -3.37 5.03 15.43
N GLN A 177 -3.78 5.76 16.47
CA GLN A 177 -3.66 5.35 17.87
C GLN A 177 -4.39 4.01 18.13
N GLU A 178 -5.64 3.89 17.69
CA GLU A 178 -6.47 2.69 17.82
C GLU A 178 -5.85 1.48 17.11
N SER A 179 -5.21 1.68 15.95
CA SER A 179 -4.59 0.58 15.20
C SER A 179 -3.41 -0.08 15.93
N GLY A 180 -2.74 0.68 16.81
CA GLY A 180 -1.53 0.27 17.49
C GLY A 180 -0.35 -0.03 16.57
N ALA A 181 -0.41 0.35 15.29
CA ALA A 181 0.61 0.03 14.29
C ALA A 181 2.00 0.58 14.66
N THR A 182 3.07 -0.08 14.24
CA THR A 182 4.44 0.39 14.54
C THR A 182 4.73 1.74 13.89
N TYR A 183 4.28 1.91 12.64
CA TYR A 183 4.53 3.12 11.85
C TYR A 183 3.25 3.74 11.30
N GLY A 184 3.28 5.05 11.07
CA GLY A 184 2.34 5.76 10.20
C GLY A 184 3.10 6.34 9.01
N GLU A 185 2.62 6.18 7.79
CA GLU A 185 3.23 6.77 6.60
C GLU A 185 2.24 7.73 5.95
N LEU A 186 2.52 9.03 6.01
CA LEU A 186 1.78 10.04 5.28
C LEU A 186 2.47 10.32 3.97
N LYS A 187 1.87 9.88 2.87
CA LYS A 187 2.42 10.03 1.54
C LYS A 187 1.51 10.88 0.66
N GLY A 188 2.09 11.90 0.04
CA GLY A 188 1.37 12.71 -0.94
C GLY A 188 0.96 11.89 -2.15
N TYR A 189 -0.28 12.07 -2.60
CA TYR A 189 -0.69 11.67 -3.93
C TYR A 189 0.26 12.23 -4.97
N MET A 190 0.55 11.44 -6.01
CA MET A 190 1.36 11.84 -7.16
C MET A 190 0.49 11.78 -8.42
N TYR A 191 0.53 12.85 -9.23
CA TYR A 191 -0.28 13.01 -10.44
C TYR A 191 0.20 12.10 -11.60
N LEU A 192 -0.15 10.82 -11.54
CA LEU A 192 0.38 9.75 -12.42
C LEU A 192 -0.70 8.76 -12.88
N GLY A 193 -0.44 8.10 -14.01
CA GLY A 193 -1.29 7.03 -14.55
C GLY A 193 -2.74 7.47 -14.81
N TYR A 194 -3.68 6.57 -14.57
CA TYR A 194 -5.10 6.77 -14.83
C TYR A 194 -5.77 7.78 -13.89
N SER A 195 -5.19 8.03 -12.70
CA SER A 195 -5.69 9.05 -11.77
C SER A 195 -5.79 10.44 -12.41
N ARG A 196 -4.98 10.72 -13.44
CA ARG A 196 -5.00 11.97 -14.21
C ARG A 196 -6.29 12.23 -14.98
N LYS A 197 -7.15 11.22 -15.13
CA LYS A 197 -8.50 11.35 -15.71
C LYS A 197 -9.56 11.71 -14.66
N ARG A 198 -9.20 11.63 -13.36
CA ARG A 198 -10.11 11.80 -12.22
C ARG A 198 -9.73 12.98 -11.33
N LEU A 199 -8.44 13.30 -11.26
CA LEU A 199 -7.87 14.37 -10.44
C LEU A 199 -7.05 15.33 -11.31
N SER A 200 -6.74 16.49 -10.77
CA SER A 200 -5.84 17.50 -11.35
C SER A 200 -4.50 17.55 -10.62
N ARG A 201 -3.53 18.29 -11.17
CA ARG A 201 -2.22 18.49 -10.53
C ARG A 201 -2.30 19.24 -9.19
N GLU A 202 -3.35 20.01 -8.96
CA GLU A 202 -3.57 20.79 -7.73
C GLU A 202 -3.83 19.89 -6.51
N HIS A 203 -4.36 18.69 -6.74
CA HIS A 203 -4.58 17.67 -5.72
C HIS A 203 -3.28 17.02 -5.22
N MET A 204 -2.14 17.31 -5.85
CA MET A 204 -0.81 16.76 -5.50
C MET A 204 -0.14 17.66 -4.44
N PRO A 205 -0.16 17.29 -3.13
CA PRO A 205 0.39 18.16 -2.08
C PRO A 205 1.92 18.30 -2.18
N THR A 206 2.45 19.44 -1.74
CA THR A 206 3.90 19.62 -1.57
C THR A 206 4.41 18.82 -0.38
N HIS A 207 5.73 18.66 -0.26
CA HIS A 207 6.32 17.94 0.87
C HIS A 207 6.06 18.68 2.19
N GLU A 208 6.20 20.00 2.18
CA GLU A 208 5.94 20.89 3.31
C GLU A 208 4.51 20.73 3.82
N TYR A 209 3.55 20.69 2.90
CA TYR A 209 2.13 20.51 3.24
C TYR A 209 1.88 19.17 3.95
N ILE A 210 2.50 18.09 3.48
CA ILE A 210 2.37 16.77 4.09
C ILE A 210 3.01 16.76 5.48
N ARG A 211 4.17 17.42 5.64
CA ARG A 211 4.85 17.55 6.92
C ARG A 211 4.01 18.32 7.95
N GLU A 212 3.39 19.43 7.56
CA GLU A 212 2.48 20.18 8.42
C GLU A 212 1.30 19.33 8.87
N PHE A 213 0.69 18.57 7.96
CA PHE A 213 -0.43 17.67 8.29
C PHE A 213 0.01 16.51 9.20
N ALA A 214 1.19 15.92 8.94
CA ALA A 214 1.76 14.88 9.79
C ALA A 214 2.10 15.39 11.19
N MET A 215 2.58 16.63 11.31
CA MET A 215 2.85 17.28 12.59
C MET A 215 1.57 17.43 13.41
N ALA A 216 0.49 17.94 12.79
CA ALA A 216 -0.82 18.08 13.44
C ALA A 216 -1.36 16.73 13.96
N ILE A 217 -1.17 15.63 13.21
CA ILE A 217 -1.53 14.28 13.68
C ILE A 217 -0.65 13.86 14.88
N SER A 218 0.66 14.07 14.80
CA SER A 218 1.61 13.63 15.83
C SER A 218 1.47 14.35 17.17
N GLU A 219 0.87 15.55 17.17
CA GLU A 219 0.54 16.31 18.38
C GLU A 219 -0.69 15.74 19.11
N LEU A 220 -1.49 14.89 18.44
CA LEU A 220 -2.77 14.38 18.91
C LEU A 220 -2.76 12.87 19.21
N CYS A 221 -1.61 12.19 19.09
CA CYS A 221 -1.46 10.76 19.38
C CYS A 221 -0.04 10.41 19.87
N ASP A 222 0.18 9.16 20.27
CA ASP A 222 1.46 8.66 20.79
C ASP A 222 2.47 8.31 19.68
N TYR A 223 2.50 9.11 18.62
CA TYR A 223 3.43 8.97 17.52
C TYR A 223 4.33 10.22 17.44
N ARG A 224 5.51 10.06 16.84
CA ARG A 224 6.44 11.14 16.54
C ARG A 224 6.88 11.06 15.09
N ILE A 225 7.22 12.18 14.48
CA ILE A 225 7.92 12.18 13.18
C ILE A 225 9.30 11.56 13.38
N ALA A 226 9.57 10.46 12.68
CA ALA A 226 10.83 9.72 12.76
C ALA A 226 11.75 10.02 11.58
N ASP A 227 11.19 10.14 10.36
CA ASP A 227 11.95 10.42 9.16
C ASP A 227 11.05 11.02 8.05
N GLU A 228 11.66 11.50 6.97
CA GLU A 228 10.95 12.01 5.81
C GLU A 228 11.76 11.85 4.50
N ASN A 229 11.07 11.70 3.37
CA ASN A 229 11.69 11.67 2.06
C ASN A 229 10.99 12.66 1.11
N ARG A 230 11.65 13.80 0.87
CA ARG A 230 11.14 14.88 0.01
C ARG A 230 10.90 14.44 -1.45
N ALA A 231 11.76 13.59 -2.00
CA ALA A 231 11.62 13.12 -3.39
C ALA A 231 10.35 12.29 -3.59
N SER A 232 10.00 11.48 -2.58
CA SER A 232 8.81 10.63 -2.57
C SER A 232 7.59 11.29 -1.91
N ARG A 233 7.76 12.51 -1.38
CA ARG A 233 6.74 13.27 -0.64
C ARG A 233 6.08 12.43 0.45
N VAL A 234 6.90 11.91 1.35
CA VAL A 234 6.43 11.05 2.45
C VAL A 234 7.06 11.48 3.76
N VAL A 235 6.25 11.44 4.81
CA VAL A 235 6.66 11.65 6.20
C VAL A 235 6.29 10.39 6.98
N GLN A 236 7.27 9.85 7.71
CA GLN A 236 7.10 8.67 8.54
C GLN A 236 6.91 9.09 10.00
N LEU A 237 5.84 8.57 10.58
CA LEU A 237 5.56 8.57 12.00
C LEU A 237 5.97 7.21 12.59
N GLU A 238 6.49 7.23 13.81
CA GLU A 238 6.82 6.04 14.61
C GLU A 238 6.15 6.17 15.97
N ARG A 239 5.59 5.05 16.46
CA ARG A 239 5.00 5.00 17.80
C ARG A 239 6.08 5.23 18.87
N ARG A 240 5.76 6.03 19.90
CA ARG A 240 6.69 6.38 20.99
C ARG A 240 7.01 5.20 21.89
#